data_AF-A0A377BZ34-F1
#
_entry.id   AF-A0A377BZ34-F1
#
_cell.length_a   1.000
_cell.length_b   1.000
_cell.length_c   1.000
_cell.angle_alpha   90.00
_cell.angle_beta   90.00
_cell.angle_gamma   90.00
#
_symmetry.space_group_name_H-M   'P 1'
#
loop_
_entity.id
_entity.type
_entity.pdbx_description
1 polymer ?
#
loop_
_entity_poly.entity_id
_entity_poly.type
_entity_poly.pdbx_seq_one_letter_code
_entity_poly.pdbx_strand_id
1 'polypeptide(L)' 'MNDASLTKSLSLLTPDGVTTFSSLQPGGESWSVLRARFDPWLVAEAEKEGVECIPGATVDALYEEKRQSLWRYLW' A
#
# COMPACT_ATOMS: atom_id res chain seq x y z
N MET A 1 21.08 5.84 9.90
CA MET A 1 20.88 4.94 8.76
C MET A 1 20.44 3.61 9.34
N ASN A 2 19.19 3.21 9.15
CA ASN A 2 18.75 1.82 9.16
C ASN A 2 17.45 1.82 8.35
N ASP A 3 17.63 1.45 7.09
CA ASP A 3 16.61 1.14 6.12
C ASP A 3 15.58 0.21 6.77
N ALA A 4 14.36 0.69 6.98
CA ALA A 4 13.23 -0.15 7.33
C ALA A 4 12.94 -1.00 6.11
N SER A 5 13.71 -2.08 5.95
CA SER A 5 13.66 -2.96 4.80
C SER A 5 12.26 -3.54 4.70
N LEU A 6 11.48 -3.01 3.77
CA LEU A 6 10.08 -3.36 3.59
C LEU A 6 9.99 -4.81 3.10
N THR A 7 9.81 -5.74 4.03
CA THR A 7 9.46 -7.12 3.72
C THR A 7 8.05 -7.13 3.12
N LYS A 8 7.90 -7.59 1.88
CA LYS A 8 6.60 -7.73 1.21
C LYS A 8 6.40 -9.18 0.79
N SER A 9 5.34 -9.80 1.31
CA SER A 9 4.84 -11.10 0.85
C SER A 9 3.48 -10.91 0.18
N LEU A 10 3.33 -11.48 -1.02
CA LEU A 10 2.09 -11.49 -1.79
C LEU A 10 1.71 -12.95 -2.04
N SER A 11 0.57 -13.37 -1.49
CA SER A 11 0.00 -14.68 -1.76
C SER A 11 -1.24 -14.54 -2.63
N LEU A 12 -1.23 -15.22 -3.77
CA LEU A 12 -2.38 -15.36 -4.66
C LEU A 12 -2.99 -16.75 -4.45
N LEU A 13 -4.26 -16.76 -4.05
CA LEU A 13 -5.07 -17.96 -3.88
C LEU A 13 -6.00 -18.11 -5.09
N THR A 14 -5.96 -19.28 -5.70
CA THR A 14 -6.88 -19.74 -6.75
C THR A 14 -7.56 -21.03 -6.28
N PRO A 15 -8.68 -21.46 -6.87
CA PRO A 15 -9.33 -22.74 -6.52
C PRO A 15 -8.38 -23.94 -6.60
N ASP A 16 -7.43 -23.91 -7.53
CA ASP A 16 -6.54 -25.03 -7.85
C ASP A 16 -5.16 -24.92 -7.19
N GLY A 17 -4.89 -23.86 -6.43
CA GLY A 17 -3.60 -23.73 -5.74
C GLY A 17 -3.29 -22.35 -5.17
N VAL A 18 -2.14 -22.28 -4.51
CA VAL A 18 -1.60 -21.07 -3.87
C VAL A 18 -0.22 -20.78 -4.43
N THR A 19 -0.01 -19.55 -4.89
CA THR A 19 1.32 -19.05 -5.25
C THR A 19 1.69 -17.92 -4.31
N THR A 20 2.81 -18.07 -3.60
CA THR A 20 3.34 -17.04 -2.70
C THR A 20 4.64 -16.49 -3.27
N PHE A 21 4.67 -15.18 -3.52
CA PHE A 21 5.88 -14.42 -3.79
C PHE A 21 6.31 -13.72 -2.50
N SER A 22 7.60 -13.76 -2.16
CA SER A 22 8.13 -13.11 -0.97
C SER A 22 9.45 -12.40 -1.28
N SER A 23 9.51 -11.11 -0.95
CA SER A 23 10.73 -10.29 -1.06
C SER A 23 11.50 -10.21 0.27
N LEU A 24 11.37 -11.23 1.13
CA LEU A 24 12.02 -11.29 2.45
C LEU A 24 13.51 -10.93 2.34
N GLN A 25 13.89 -9.83 2.96
CA GLN A 25 15.27 -9.65 3.42
C GLN A 25 15.46 -10.56 4.64
N PRO A 26 16.62 -11.20 4.82
CA PRO A 26 16.84 -12.11 5.94
C PRO A 26 16.69 -11.35 7.27
N GLY A 27 15.67 -11.72 8.08
CA GLY A 27 15.48 -11.22 9.45
C GLY A 27 14.22 -10.40 9.71
N GLY A 28 13.36 -10.12 8.72
CA GLY A 28 12.07 -9.47 8.94
C GLY A 28 10.98 -10.44 9.38
N GLU A 29 10.27 -10.16 10.49
CA GLU A 29 9.05 -10.89 10.84
C GLU A 29 7.93 -10.58 9.83
N SER A 30 7.28 -11.62 9.31
CA SER A 30 6.15 -11.48 8.39
C SER A 30 5.10 -12.54 8.68
N TRP A 31 3.84 -12.22 8.40
CA TRP A 31 2.70 -13.10 8.66
C TRP A 31 1.97 -13.44 7.37
N SER A 32 1.47 -14.68 7.30
CA SER A 32 0.51 -15.08 6.28
C SER A 32 -0.90 -14.75 6.79
N VAL A 33 -1.67 -13.98 6.03
CA VAL A 33 -3.02 -13.56 6.40
C VAL A 33 -4.04 -13.81 5.29
N LEU A 34 -5.29 -14.07 5.67
CA LEU A 34 -6.40 -14.11 4.73
C LEU A 34 -6.81 -12.67 4.39
N ARG A 35 -6.44 -12.21 3.20
CA ARG A 35 -6.74 -10.85 2.69
C ARG A 35 -8.22 -10.48 2.79
N ALA A 36 -9.11 -11.43 2.52
CA ALA A 36 -10.56 -11.24 2.64
C ALA A 36 -11.03 -10.85 4.07
N ARG A 37 -10.25 -11.16 5.10
CA ARG A 37 -10.52 -10.78 6.50
C ARG A 37 -9.62 -9.62 6.96
N PHE A 38 -8.38 -9.60 6.49
CA PHE A 38 -7.39 -8.61 6.87
C PHE A 38 -7.67 -7.23 6.28
N ASP A 39 -8.01 -7.14 4.98
CA ASP A 39 -8.19 -5.85 4.31
C ASP A 39 -9.35 -5.03 4.93
N PRO A 40 -10.53 -5.61 5.24
CA PRO A 40 -11.58 -4.87 5.93
C PRO A 40 -11.18 -4.40 7.33
N TRP A 41 -10.42 -5.21 8.07
CA TRP A 41 -9.91 -4.81 9.39
C TRP A 41 -8.92 -3.64 9.28
N LEU A 42 -8.00 -3.71 8.31
CA LEU A 42 -7.00 -2.67 8.10
C LEU A 42 -7.63 -1.33 7.71
N VAL A 43 -8.67 -1.37 6.84
CA VAL A 43 -9.48 -0.19 6.51
C VAL A 43 -10.12 0.41 7.76
N ALA A 44 -10.73 -0.43 8.61
CA ALA A 44 -11.34 0.04 9.86
C ALA A 44 -10.32 0.65 10.84
N GLU A 45 -9.08 0.17 10.89
CA GLU A 45 -8.02 0.82 11.68
C GLU A 45 -7.62 2.18 11.09
N ALA A 46 -7.51 2.31 9.76
CA ALA A 46 -7.22 3.59 9.12
C ALA A 46 -8.32 4.63 9.36
N GLU A 47 -9.59 4.22 9.34
CA GLU A 47 -10.73 5.08 9.62
C GLU A 47 -10.72 5.62 11.06
N LYS A 48 -10.25 4.82 12.03
CA LYS A 48 -10.08 5.30 13.42
C LYS A 48 -9.02 6.40 13.53
N GLU A 49 -8.01 6.38 12.67
CA GLU A 49 -6.98 7.42 12.57
C GLU A 49 -7.45 8.65 11.75
N GLY A 50 -8.73 8.69 11.37
CA GLY A 50 -9.34 9.82 10.66
C GLY A 50 -9.18 9.79 9.14
N VAL A 51 -8.74 8.66 8.57
CA VAL A 51 -8.68 8.47 7.11
C VAL A 51 -10.07 8.14 6.57
N GLU A 52 -10.50 8.84 5.52
CA GLU A 52 -11.71 8.45 4.78
C GLU A 52 -11.36 7.39 3.72
N CYS A 53 -11.99 6.22 3.83
CA CYS A 53 -11.84 5.16 2.84
C CYS A 53 -13.03 5.16 1.87
N ILE A 54 -12.73 5.23 0.56
CA ILE A 54 -13.75 5.25 -0.51
C ILE A 54 -13.71 3.91 -1.28
N PRO A 55 -14.50 2.90 -0.88
CA PRO A 55 -14.54 1.63 -1.58
C PRO A 55 -15.31 1.75 -2.91
N GLY A 56 -15.00 0.88 -3.86
CA GLY A 56 -15.71 0.80 -5.15
C GLY A 56 -15.37 1.91 -6.15
N ALA A 57 -14.55 2.89 -5.76
CA ALA A 57 -14.01 3.90 -6.67
C ALA A 57 -12.71 3.39 -7.33
N THR A 58 -12.58 3.62 -8.64
CA THR A 58 -11.33 3.40 -9.38
C THR A 58 -10.78 4.76 -9.78
N VAL A 59 -9.51 5.02 -9.47
CA VAL A 59 -8.84 6.27 -9.85
C VAL A 59 -8.49 6.21 -11.34
N ASP A 60 -9.09 7.11 -12.12
CA ASP A 60 -8.90 7.17 -13.58
C ASP A 60 -7.62 7.94 -13.97
N ALA A 61 -7.42 9.10 -13.37
CA ALA A 61 -6.23 9.93 -13.59
C ALA A 61 -5.89 10.77 -12.35
N LEU A 62 -4.61 11.07 -12.18
CA LEU A 62 -4.14 12.06 -11.21
C LEU A 62 -4.10 13.44 -11.88
N TYR A 63 -4.76 14.42 -11.29
CA TYR A 63 -4.67 15.80 -11.74
C TYR A 63 -3.47 16.49 -11.08
N GLU A 64 -2.52 16.95 -11.90
CA GLU A 64 -1.38 17.73 -11.45
C GLU A 64 -1.60 19.22 -11.79
N GLU A 65 -1.65 20.07 -10.77
CA GLU A 65 -1.72 21.51 -10.97
C GLU A 65 -0.36 22.03 -11.46
N LYS A 66 -0.34 22.59 -12.68
CA LYS A 66 0.84 23.31 -13.19
C LYS A 66 1.00 24.64 -12.44
N ARG A 67 1.58 24.61 -11.24
CA ARG A 67 2.08 25.83 -10.59
C ARG A 67 3.21 26.39 -11.45
N GLN A 68 3.01 27.58 -12.01
CA GLN A 68 4.14 28.36 -12.51
C GLN A 68 5.01 28.74 -11.31
N SER A 69 6.13 28.03 -11.11
CA SER A 69 7.11 28.39 -10.10
C SER A 69 7.74 29.74 -10.47
N LEU A 70 7.25 30.82 -9.85
CA LEU A 70 7.89 32.14 -9.88
C LEU A 70 9.26 32.13 -9.18
N TRP A 71 9.58 31.06 -8.44
CA TRP A 71 10.90 30.80 -7.85
C TRP A 71 12.04 30.74 -8.87
N ARG A 72 11.75 30.57 -10.17
CA ARG A 72 12.77 30.58 -11.24
C ARG A 72 13.25 31.98 -11.64
N TYR A 73 12.66 33.05 -11.09
CA TYR A 73 13.05 34.44 -11.35
C TYR A 73 13.69 35.14 -10.13
N LEU A 74 14.02 34.37 -9.08
CA LEU A 74 14.66 34.88 -7.86
C LEU A 74 16.11 34.38 -7.66
N TRP A 75 16.74 33.84 -8.70
CA TRP A 75 18.20 33.71 -8.80
C TRP A 75 18.66 33.89 -10.25
#